data_AF-A0A6I2RJZ5-F1
#
_entry.id   AF-A0A6I2RJZ5-F1
#
_cell.length_a   1.000
_cell.length_b   1.000
_cell.length_c   1.000
_cell.angle_alpha   90.00
_cell.angle_beta   90.00
_cell.angle_gamma   90.00
#
_symmetry.space_group_name_H-M   'P 1'
#
loop_
_entity.id
_entity.type
_entity.pdbx_description
1 polymer ?
#
loop_
_entity_poly.entity_id
_entity_poly.type
_entity_poly.pdbx_seq_one_letter_code
_entity_poly.pdbx_strand_id
1 'polypeptide(L)'
;MCRMTQLRLRYGISQADLANAAGVSRQLISLIELDTASQSKGHEALIRRAFSAVIASRRAALDGLAHELDAAPWLFSMSKEDDEHGF
;
A
#
# COMPACT_ATOMS: atom_id res chain seq x y z
N MET A 1 -18.26 0.01 12.66
CA MET A 1 -16.96 -0.14 11.95
C MET A 1 -15.97 0.83 12.57
N CYS A 2 -14.79 0.36 13.00
CA CYS A 2 -13.81 1.23 13.66
C CYS A 2 -13.10 2.16 12.66
N ARG A 3 -12.48 3.24 13.16
CA ARG A 3 -11.81 4.26 12.32
C ARG A 3 -10.66 3.67 11.49
N MET A 4 -9.94 2.71 12.04
CA MET A 4 -8.88 1.97 11.34
C MET A 4 -9.42 1.31 10.07
N THR A 5 -10.53 0.56 10.16
CA THR A 5 -11.13 -0.11 9.00
C THR A 5 -11.56 0.89 7.92
N GLN A 6 -12.17 2.01 8.34
CA GLN A 6 -12.56 3.07 7.40
C GLN A 6 -11.36 3.64 6.64
N LEU A 7 -10.26 3.95 7.33
CA LEU A 7 -9.04 4.45 6.70
C LEU A 7 -8.44 3.41 5.77
N ARG A 8 -8.30 2.17 6.23
CA ARG A 8 -7.74 1.06 5.46
C ARG A 8 -8.49 0.88 4.14
N LEU A 9 -9.82 0.80 4.17
CA LEU A 9 -10.64 0.63 2.97
C LEU A 9 -10.58 1.86 2.06
N ARG A 10 -10.67 3.08 2.60
CA ARG A 10 -10.62 4.32 1.82
C ARG A 10 -9.34 4.47 1.01
N TYR A 11 -8.22 4.00 1.53
CA TYR A 11 -6.91 4.09 0.87
C TYR A 11 -6.47 2.77 0.21
N GLY A 12 -7.38 1.81 0.04
CA GLY A 12 -7.08 0.54 -0.64
C GLY A 12 -5.93 -0.23 0.01
N ILE A 13 -5.88 -0.27 1.35
CA ILE A 13 -4.90 -1.07 2.11
C ILE A 13 -5.60 -2.39 2.47
N SER A 14 -5.02 -3.53 2.15
CA SER A 14 -5.59 -4.81 2.56
C SER A 14 -5.25 -5.10 4.03
N GLN A 15 -5.98 -6.00 4.69
CA GLN A 15 -5.57 -6.46 6.02
C GLN A 15 -4.19 -7.14 5.97
N ALA A 16 -3.85 -7.79 4.84
CA ALA A 16 -2.56 -8.44 4.66
C ALA A 16 -1.42 -7.42 4.59
N ASP A 17 -1.58 -6.32 3.86
CA ASP A 17 -0.57 -5.24 3.79
C ASP A 17 -0.28 -4.68 5.18
N LEU A 18 -1.33 -4.44 5.95
CA LEU A 18 -1.20 -3.88 7.29
C LEU A 18 -0.61 -4.89 8.28
N ALA A 19 -0.96 -6.18 8.16
CA ALA A 19 -0.39 -7.26 8.95
C ALA A 19 1.12 -7.41 8.68
N ASN A 20 1.51 -7.42 7.40
CA ASN A 20 2.90 -7.48 6.97
C ASN A 20 3.69 -6.28 7.52
N ALA A 21 3.15 -5.07 7.40
CA ALA A 21 3.79 -3.85 7.91
C ALA A 21 3.89 -3.80 9.45
N ALA A 22 2.96 -4.45 10.16
CA ALA A 22 2.98 -4.57 11.61
C ALA A 22 3.84 -5.73 12.13
N GLY A 23 4.26 -6.66 11.27
CA GLY A 23 4.93 -7.90 11.68
C GLY A 23 4.02 -8.84 12.48
N VAL A 24 2.72 -8.86 12.18
CA VAL A 24 1.73 -9.68 12.90
C VAL A 24 0.87 -10.50 11.94
N SER A 25 0.02 -11.36 12.47
CA SER A 25 -0.91 -12.15 11.66
C SER A 25 -2.09 -11.32 11.15
N ARG A 26 -2.61 -11.70 9.97
CA ARG A 26 -3.85 -11.10 9.43
C ARG A 26 -5.04 -11.32 10.37
N GLN A 27 -5.06 -12.43 11.10
CA GLN A 27 -6.09 -12.73 12.10
C GLN A 27 -6.10 -11.68 13.22
N LEU A 28 -4.93 -11.23 13.70
CA LEU A 28 -4.85 -10.18 14.71
C LEU A 28 -5.41 -8.85 14.19
N ILE A 29 -5.10 -8.48 12.94
CA ILE A 29 -5.69 -7.29 12.29
C ILE A 29 -7.22 -7.40 12.24
N SER A 30 -7.74 -8.56 11.81
CA SER A 30 -9.18 -8.79 11.78
C SER A 30 -9.83 -8.71 13.17
N LEU A 31 -9.16 -9.24 14.20
CA LEU A 31 -9.64 -9.18 15.58
C LEU A 31 -9.73 -7.73 16.06
N ILE A 32 -8.70 -6.91 15.83
CA ILE A 32 -8.70 -5.49 16.21
C ILE A 32 -9.81 -4.70 15.49
N GLU A 33 -10.09 -5.03 14.22
CA GLU A 33 -11.17 -4.38 13.45
C GLU A 33 -12.58 -4.71 13.96
N LEU A 34 -12.80 -5.95 14.42
CA LEU A 34 -14.12 -6.48 14.77
C LEU A 34 -14.46 -6.36 16.26
N ASP A 35 -13.46 -6.51 17.14
CA ASP A 35 -13.66 -6.57 18.58
C ASP A 35 -13.15 -5.32 19.29
N THR A 36 -14.06 -4.59 19.95
CA THR A 36 -13.73 -3.40 20.74
C THR A 36 -12.89 -3.71 21.98
N ALA A 37 -13.00 -4.92 22.56
CA ALA A 37 -12.15 -5.29 23.69
C ALA A 37 -10.67 -5.42 23.27
N SER A 38 -10.45 -5.76 22.00
CA SER A 38 -9.15 -5.81 21.36
C SER A 38 -8.62 -4.41 20.94
N GLN A 39 -9.36 -3.31 21.11
CA GLN A 39 -8.90 -1.96 20.72
C GLN A 39 -8.16 -1.26 21.87
N SER A 40 -7.00 -1.81 22.22
CA SER A 40 -6.13 -1.28 23.28
C SER A 40 -5.20 -0.16 22.77
N LYS A 41 -4.63 0.63 23.69
CA LYS A 41 -3.59 1.63 23.37
C LYS A 41 -2.36 0.99 22.70
N GLY A 42 -2.01 -0.24 23.07
CA GLY A 42 -0.90 -0.98 22.45
C GLY A 42 -1.20 -1.33 21.00
N HIS A 43 -2.40 -1.82 20.71
CA HIS A 43 -2.83 -2.09 19.35
C HIS A 43 -2.96 -0.81 18.51
N GLU A 44 -3.47 0.28 19.07
CA GLU A 44 -3.49 1.59 18.39
C GLU A 44 -2.07 2.04 17.97
N ALA A 45 -1.09 1.94 18.87
CA ALA A 45 0.30 2.30 18.56
C ALA A 45 0.90 1.39 17.48
N LEU A 46 0.64 0.08 17.54
CA LEU A 46 1.06 -0.91 16.54
C LEU A 46 0.46 -0.60 15.16
N ILE A 47 -0.85 -0.36 15.10
CA ILE A 47 -1.56 -0.04 13.86
C ILE A 47 -1.09 1.28 13.27
N ARG A 48 -0.85 2.31 14.09
CA ARG A 48 -0.29 3.59 13.61
C ARG A 48 1.08 3.40 12.98
N ARG A 49 1.97 2.63 13.61
CA ARG A 49 3.29 2.30 13.04
C ARG A 49 3.16 1.55 11.72
N ALA A 50 2.24 0.60 11.64
CA ALA A 50 1.99 -0.17 10.42
C ALA A 50 1.50 0.73 9.27
N PHE A 51 0.55 1.64 9.54
CA PHE A 51 0.13 2.64 8.54
C PHE A 51 1.28 3.53 8.09
N SER A 52 2.11 4.02 9.03
CA SER A 52 3.29 4.83 8.67
C SER A 52 4.26 4.06 7.76
N ALA A 53 4.50 2.78 8.04
CA ALA A 53 5.35 1.93 7.20
C ALA A 53 4.75 1.72 5.79
N VAL A 54 3.43 1.50 5.68
CA VAL A 54 2.73 1.40 4.39
C VAL A 54 2.85 2.71 3.60
N ILE A 55 2.68 3.86 4.25
CA ILE A 55 2.81 5.17 3.61
C ILE A 55 4.24 5.37 3.09
N ALA A 56 5.25 5.05 3.90
CA ALA A 56 6.66 5.17 3.49
C ALA A 56 6.98 4.27 2.29
N SER A 57 6.54 3.00 2.33
CA SER A 57 6.73 2.05 1.23
C SER A 57 6.06 2.53 -0.06
N ARG A 58 4.82 3.04 0.01
CA ARG A 58 4.11 3.57 -1.16
C ARG A 58 4.79 4.80 -1.75
N ARG A 59 5.32 5.71 -0.91
CA ARG A 59 6.09 6.86 -1.39
C ARG A 59 7.34 6.41 -2.14
N ALA A 60 8.13 5.52 -1.55
CA ALA A 60 9.33 4.99 -2.21
C ALA A 60 9.02 4.29 -3.54
N ALA A 61 7.92 3.55 -3.62
CA ALA A 61 7.49 2.91 -4.87
C ALA A 61 7.08 3.93 -5.94
N LEU A 62 6.40 5.02 -5.55
CA LEU A 62 6.05 6.10 -6.48
C LEU A 62 7.28 6.87 -6.94
N ASP A 63 8.23 7.13 -6.05
CA ASP A 63 9.50 7.79 -6.38
C ASP A 63 10.31 6.93 -7.37
N GLY A 64 10.37 5.61 -7.13
CA GLY A 64 11.02 4.66 -8.04
C GLY A 64 10.33 4.59 -9.40
N LEU A 65 9.00 4.52 -9.43
CA LEU A 65 8.22 4.55 -10.66
C LEU A 65 8.46 5.83 -11.46
N ALA A 66 8.46 6.99 -10.79
CA ALA A 66 8.74 8.26 -11.44
C ALA A 66 10.14 8.27 -12.08
N HIS A 67 11.15 7.79 -11.36
CA HIS A 67 12.51 7.68 -11.88
C HIS A 67 12.61 6.74 -13.10
N GLU A 68 11.95 5.58 -13.05
CA GLU A 68 11.94 4.62 -14.17
C GLU A 68 11.23 5.19 -15.40
N LEU A 69 10.12 5.91 -15.22
CA LEU A 69 9.40 6.57 -16.32
C LEU A 69 10.22 7.69 -16.96
N ASP A 70 10.89 8.52 -16.16
CA ASP A 70 11.76 9.59 -16.67
C ASP A 70 12.98 9.02 -17.43
N ALA A 71 13.50 7.87 -16.99
CA ALA A 71 14.61 7.18 -17.63
C ALA A 71 14.20 6.35 -18.87
N ALA A 72 12.91 6.07 -19.06
CA ALA A 72 12.38 5.25 -20.13
C ALA A 72 11.89 6.12 -21.30
N PRO A 73 12.69 6.31 -22.37
CA PRO A 73 12.26 7.10 -23.53
C PRO A 73 11.06 6.49 -24.27
N TRP A 74 10.84 5.17 -24.12
CA TRP A 74 9.70 4.45 -24.69
C TRP A 74 9.22 3.39 -23.69
N LEU A 75 7.91 3.36 -23.43
CA LEU A 75 7.30 2.36 -22.53
C LEU A 75 6.94 1.04 -23.22
N PHE A 76 6.94 1.04 -24.55
CA PHE A 76 6.64 -0.11 -25.38
C PHE A 76 7.88 -0.49 -26.18
N SER A 77 8.11 -1.80 -26.36
CA SER A 77 9.08 -2.26 -27.34
C SER A 77 8.51 -2.01 -28.74
N MET A 78 8.99 -0.97 -29.42
CA MET A 78 8.74 -0.82 -30.85
C MET A 78 9.43 -1.98 -31.57
N SER A 79 8.67 -2.89 -32.16
CA SER A 79 9.18 -3.73 -33.24
C SER A 79 9.66 -2.79 -34.33
N LYS A 80 10.81 -3.07 -34.97
CA LYS A 80 11.46 -2.23 -35.98
C LYS A 80 10.61 -1.90 -37.24
N GLU A 81 9.33 -2.26 -37.28
CA GLU A 81 8.49 -2.24 -38.48
C GLU A 81 7.35 -1.19 -38.46
N ASP A 82 7.07 -0.52 -37.34
CA ASP A 82 5.93 0.41 -37.24
C ASP A 82 6.33 1.90 -37.20
N ASP A 83 7.33 2.29 -38.01
CA ASP A 83 7.79 3.69 -38.12
C ASP A 83 6.87 4.58 -38.98
N GLU A 84 5.75 4.07 -39.53
CA GLU A 84 4.97 4.82 -40.53
C GLU A 84 3.70 5.53 -40.06
N HIS A 85 3.14 5.29 -38.89
CA HIS A 85 1.88 5.95 -38.51
C HIS A 85 1.87 6.48 -37.06
N GLY A 86 2.49 7.65 -36.87
CA GLY A 86 2.27 8.50 -35.69
C GLY A 86 1.07 9.43 -35.91
N PHE A 87 0.16 9.47 -34.93
CA PHE A 87 -0.94 10.43 -34.82
C PHE A 87 -0.45 11.84 -34.48
#